data_AF-A0A2K8WML3-F1
#
_entry.id   AF-A0A2K8WML3-F1
#
_cell.length_a   1.000
_cell.length_b   1.000
_cell.length_c   1.000
_cell.angle_alpha   90.00
_cell.angle_beta   90.00
_cell.angle_gamma   90.00
#
_symmetry.space_group_name_H-M   'P 1'
#
loop_
_entity.id
_entity.type
_entity.pdbx_description
1 polymer ?
#
loop_
_entity_poly.entity_id
_entity_poly.type
_entity_poly.pdbx_seq_one_letter_code
_entity_poly.pdbx_strand_id
1 'polypeptide(L)'
;MNYKKLLISIYNEAKQGNCYKAEFNEKTLNNIKIIAEKCFSQKAVYTVLITLSIYKIIHPQQDIRNHQKQIANGFSGRVIDTKYISPTLRQLGLPAMRESGWTTRSLEQPYPYTLDYQGKIGNKKVKKAFLELVNTIEVERVNPKYILVELFKKIINIQKQNEVVIQPLINPDKLTISKVINVLNYQFSFNYNIFGGSKLPVLAFYGIYQILMEEMTRYNGCQLKPLGSHTASDKSSKSAGDIEIIKQEKLFEVLEIKLDKPIDGNIVRIAQEKIIKYNPERYYILSYLEVKQDDFNIINDIINEVKNNHGCQIIVNGIIPTLKYYLRLISSLDKFINLYSHLMENDSELKIIHKQKWSELIQNLEDNV
;
A
#
# COMPACT_ATOMS: atom_id res chain seq x y z
N MET A 1 12.23 -3.67 -31.37
CA MET A 1 12.65 -3.56 -29.94
C MET A 1 11.51 -4.06 -29.04
N ASN A 2 11.79 -4.86 -28.01
CA ASN A 2 10.74 -5.38 -27.10
C ASN A 2 10.39 -4.33 -26.02
N TYR A 3 9.09 -4.08 -25.78
CA TYR A 3 8.56 -3.16 -24.77
C TYR A 3 9.27 -3.28 -23.41
N LYS A 4 9.48 -4.52 -22.93
CA LYS A 4 10.17 -4.79 -21.66
C LYS A 4 11.63 -4.31 -21.67
N LYS A 5 12.38 -4.64 -22.73
CA LYS A 5 13.80 -4.28 -22.85
C LYS A 5 13.97 -2.76 -22.89
N LEU A 6 13.10 -2.06 -23.62
CA LEU A 6 13.10 -0.60 -23.69
C LEU A 6 12.78 0.05 -22.33
N LEU A 7 11.78 -0.46 -21.62
CA LEU A 7 11.44 0.07 -20.28
C LEU A 7 12.61 -0.09 -19.30
N ILE A 8 13.26 -1.27 -19.29
CA ILE A 8 14.43 -1.53 -18.45
C ILE A 8 15.60 -0.61 -18.84
N SER A 9 15.85 -0.41 -20.14
CA SER A 9 16.96 0.46 -20.57
C SER A 9 16.76 1.91 -20.13
N ILE A 10 15.54 2.45 -20.26
CA ILE A 10 15.20 3.80 -19.81
C ILE A 10 15.33 3.91 -18.27
N TYR A 11 14.86 2.92 -17.54
CA TYR A 11 15.01 2.89 -16.08
C TYR A 11 16.49 2.88 -15.67
N ASN A 12 17.33 2.08 -16.33
CA ASN A 12 18.76 2.04 -16.06
C ASN A 12 19.44 3.37 -16.42
N GLU A 13 19.03 4.00 -17.51
CA GLU A 13 19.50 5.34 -17.90
C GLU A 13 19.21 6.37 -16.79
N ALA A 14 18.00 6.34 -16.21
CA ALA A 14 17.63 7.14 -15.05
C ALA A 14 18.48 6.83 -13.81
N LYS A 15 18.69 5.53 -13.52
CA LYS A 15 19.51 5.06 -12.39
C LYS A 15 20.97 5.49 -12.48
N GLN A 16 21.51 5.57 -13.70
CA GLN A 16 22.87 6.05 -13.99
C GLN A 16 23.03 7.58 -13.87
N GLY A 17 21.94 8.32 -13.62
CA GLY A 17 21.98 9.76 -13.36
C GLY A 17 21.81 10.65 -14.59
N ASN A 18 21.58 10.08 -15.79
CA ASN A 18 21.37 10.86 -17.03
C ASN A 18 20.29 11.93 -16.87
N CYS A 19 20.47 13.11 -17.44
CA CYS A 19 19.62 14.26 -17.17
C CYS A 19 19.12 14.92 -18.44
N TYR A 20 17.80 15.12 -18.51
CA TYR A 20 17.14 15.78 -19.65
C TYR A 20 16.32 17.00 -19.23
N LYS A 21 16.62 17.60 -18.07
CA LYS A 21 15.87 18.77 -17.58
C LYS A 21 15.95 19.97 -18.53
N ALA A 22 17.07 20.13 -19.24
CA ALA A 22 17.27 21.20 -20.22
C ALA A 22 16.32 21.11 -21.43
N GLU A 23 15.75 19.93 -21.69
CA GLU A 23 14.80 19.67 -22.78
C GLU A 23 13.39 20.14 -22.46
N PHE A 24 13.15 20.68 -21.26
CA PHE A 24 11.82 20.98 -20.74
C PHE A 24 11.70 22.39 -20.20
N ASN A 25 10.55 23.01 -20.47
CA ASN A 25 10.11 24.19 -19.72
C ASN A 25 9.70 23.82 -18.27
N GLU A 26 9.55 24.84 -17.42
CA GLU A 26 9.18 24.65 -16.02
C GLU A 26 7.84 23.92 -15.84
N LYS A 27 6.88 24.16 -16.73
CA LYS A 27 5.56 23.53 -16.68
C LYS A 27 5.67 22.02 -16.85
N THR A 28 6.44 21.54 -17.84
CA THR A 28 6.67 20.12 -18.09
C THR A 28 7.42 19.48 -16.92
N LEU A 29 8.46 20.14 -16.39
CA LEU A 29 9.18 19.67 -15.20
C LEU A 29 8.26 19.53 -13.98
N ASN A 30 7.37 20.50 -13.77
CA ASN A 30 6.39 20.46 -12.69
C ASN A 30 5.36 19.35 -12.90
N ASN A 31 4.90 19.11 -14.12
CA ASN A 31 3.99 18.01 -14.43
C ASN A 31 4.64 16.65 -14.17
N ILE A 32 5.91 16.46 -14.58
CA ILE A 32 6.68 15.25 -14.25
C ILE A 32 6.79 15.07 -12.73
N LYS A 33 7.06 16.16 -11.99
CA LYS A 33 7.11 16.15 -10.52
C LYS A 33 5.79 15.70 -9.90
N ILE A 34 4.66 16.27 -10.34
CA ILE A 34 3.32 15.93 -9.83
C ILE A 34 3.01 14.44 -10.04
N ILE A 35 3.33 13.88 -11.22
CA ILE A 35 3.11 12.45 -11.48
C ILE A 35 4.01 11.58 -10.61
N ALA A 36 5.30 11.95 -10.45
CA ALA A 36 6.23 11.21 -9.61
C ALA A 36 5.78 11.17 -8.14
N GLU A 37 5.39 12.31 -7.56
CA GLU A 37 4.97 12.41 -6.15
C GLU A 37 3.70 11.61 -5.84
N LYS A 38 2.87 11.35 -6.86
CA LYS A 38 1.60 10.63 -6.69
C LYS A 38 1.64 9.19 -7.19
N CYS A 39 2.77 8.70 -7.69
CA CYS A 39 2.86 7.37 -8.32
C CYS A 39 2.47 6.21 -7.38
N PHE A 40 2.74 6.31 -6.08
CA PHE A 40 2.34 5.29 -5.09
C PHE A 40 0.83 5.30 -4.77
N SER A 41 0.20 6.49 -4.80
CA SER A 41 -1.23 6.66 -4.47
C SER A 41 -2.16 6.59 -5.68
N GLN A 42 -1.66 6.94 -6.88
CA GLN A 42 -2.40 6.97 -8.14
C GLN A 42 -1.65 6.11 -9.16
N LYS A 43 -1.49 4.83 -8.80
CA LYS A 43 -0.64 3.91 -9.55
C LYS A 43 -1.07 3.76 -11.01
N ALA A 44 -2.37 3.87 -11.27
CA ALA A 44 -2.91 3.75 -12.60
C ALA A 44 -2.45 4.86 -13.55
N VAL A 45 -2.46 6.12 -13.11
CA VAL A 45 -2.17 7.28 -13.99
C VAL A 45 -0.72 7.26 -14.49
N TYR A 46 0.25 7.06 -13.60
CA TYR A 46 1.65 7.02 -14.03
C TYR A 46 1.95 5.73 -14.84
N THR A 47 1.31 4.61 -14.52
CA THR A 47 1.42 3.37 -15.32
C THR A 47 0.95 3.61 -16.76
N VAL A 48 -0.22 4.24 -16.94
CA VAL A 48 -0.75 4.62 -18.26
C VAL A 48 0.24 5.51 -18.99
N LEU A 49 0.75 6.57 -18.35
CA LEU A 49 1.74 7.47 -18.96
C LEU A 49 2.98 6.72 -19.46
N ILE A 50 3.50 5.77 -18.66
CA ILE A 50 4.64 4.93 -19.04
C ILE A 50 4.28 4.08 -20.26
N THR A 51 3.12 3.41 -20.27
CA THR A 51 2.69 2.60 -21.40
C THR A 51 2.57 3.43 -22.68
N LEU A 52 1.94 4.60 -22.62
CA LEU A 52 1.79 5.49 -23.78
C LEU A 52 3.16 5.93 -24.30
N SER A 53 4.05 6.37 -23.41
CA SER A 53 5.38 6.86 -23.76
C SER A 53 6.25 5.77 -24.39
N ILE A 54 6.26 4.56 -23.81
CA ILE A 54 6.98 3.40 -24.36
C ILE A 54 6.41 3.02 -25.74
N TYR A 55 5.08 3.05 -25.89
CA TYR A 55 4.45 2.76 -27.18
C TYR A 55 4.86 3.77 -28.24
N LYS A 56 4.83 5.06 -27.93
CA LYS A 56 5.23 6.14 -28.85
C LYS A 56 6.65 5.98 -29.36
N ILE A 57 7.59 5.59 -28.49
CA ILE A 57 8.99 5.36 -28.88
C ILE A 57 9.11 4.23 -29.90
N ILE A 58 8.32 3.17 -29.76
CA ILE A 58 8.36 2.02 -30.67
C ILE A 58 7.54 2.29 -31.95
N HIS A 59 6.47 3.08 -31.85
CA HIS A 59 5.56 3.42 -32.95
C HIS A 59 5.44 4.94 -33.09
N PRO A 60 6.46 5.64 -33.64
CA PRO A 60 6.51 7.11 -33.65
C PRO A 60 5.32 7.79 -34.33
N GLN A 61 4.73 7.11 -35.32
CA GLN A 61 3.58 7.61 -36.08
C GLN A 61 2.23 7.44 -35.36
N GLN A 62 2.16 6.60 -34.32
CA GLN A 62 0.93 6.42 -33.56
C GLN A 62 0.64 7.66 -32.71
N ASP A 63 -0.56 8.22 -32.82
CA ASP A 63 -1.08 9.15 -31.80
C ASP A 63 -1.50 8.37 -30.56
N ILE A 64 -0.76 8.52 -29.46
CA ILE A 64 -0.99 7.75 -28.23
C ILE A 64 -2.21 8.19 -27.44
N ARG A 65 -2.86 9.31 -27.81
CA ARG A 65 -4.14 9.70 -27.21
C ARG A 65 -5.22 8.67 -27.54
N ASN A 66 -5.14 8.05 -28.72
CA ASN A 66 -6.02 6.98 -29.20
C ASN A 66 -5.60 5.62 -28.62
N HIS A 67 -5.76 5.49 -27.30
CA HIS A 67 -5.15 4.43 -26.51
C HIS A 67 -5.95 3.11 -26.46
N GLN A 68 -7.07 3.02 -27.19
CA GLN A 68 -7.93 1.83 -27.27
C GLN A 68 -8.34 1.54 -28.70
N LYS A 69 -8.47 0.26 -29.07
CA LYS A 69 -8.91 -0.20 -30.42
C LYS A 69 -10.26 0.36 -30.88
N GLN A 70 -11.14 0.69 -29.94
CA GLN A 70 -12.47 1.26 -30.22
C GLN A 70 -12.41 2.75 -30.62
N ILE A 71 -11.30 3.42 -30.34
CA ILE A 71 -11.04 4.78 -30.82
C ILE A 71 -10.48 4.65 -32.23
N ALA A 72 -10.94 5.50 -33.16
CA ALA A 72 -10.40 5.54 -34.51
C ALA A 72 -8.87 5.69 -34.50
N ASN A 73 -8.18 4.88 -35.31
CA ASN A 73 -6.72 4.77 -35.32
C ASN A 73 -6.10 4.43 -33.95
N GLY A 74 -6.82 3.71 -33.10
CA GLY A 74 -6.37 3.39 -31.75
C GLY A 74 -5.65 2.06 -31.60
N PHE A 75 -4.85 1.94 -30.54
CA PHE A 75 -4.08 0.73 -30.22
C PHE A 75 -4.55 0.08 -28.90
N SER A 76 -4.12 -1.14 -28.60
CA SER A 76 -4.50 -1.82 -27.34
C SER A 76 -3.57 -1.47 -26.18
N GLY A 77 -3.68 -0.26 -25.60
CA GLY A 77 -2.87 0.17 -24.46
C GLY A 77 -2.90 -0.81 -23.27
N ARG A 78 -4.10 -1.26 -22.87
CA ARG A 78 -4.29 -2.23 -21.77
C ARG A 78 -3.54 -3.55 -22.00
N VAL A 79 -3.57 -4.10 -23.21
CA VAL A 79 -2.90 -5.38 -23.52
C VAL A 79 -1.39 -5.25 -23.34
N ILE A 80 -0.83 -4.11 -23.76
CA ILE A 80 0.61 -3.85 -23.65
C ILE A 80 1.02 -3.66 -22.20
N ASP A 81 0.20 -2.94 -21.43
CA ASP A 81 0.43 -2.75 -20.01
C ASP A 81 0.41 -4.08 -19.24
N THR A 82 -0.68 -4.85 -19.36
CA THR A 82 -0.84 -6.13 -18.66
C THR A 82 0.27 -7.11 -19.01
N LYS A 83 0.69 -7.18 -20.28
CA LYS A 83 1.70 -8.14 -20.74
C LYS A 83 3.13 -7.71 -20.44
N TYR A 84 3.43 -6.41 -20.49
CA TYR A 84 4.82 -5.92 -20.47
C TYR A 84 5.09 -4.85 -19.42
N ILE A 85 4.25 -3.83 -19.25
CA ILE A 85 4.60 -2.64 -18.44
C ILE A 85 4.42 -2.93 -16.95
N SER A 86 3.20 -3.19 -16.47
CA SER A 86 2.94 -3.48 -15.05
C SER A 86 3.81 -4.63 -14.49
N PRO A 87 4.01 -5.76 -15.20
CA PRO A 87 4.95 -6.80 -14.76
C PRO A 87 6.39 -6.33 -14.65
N THR A 88 6.89 -5.53 -15.60
CA THR A 88 8.27 -5.03 -15.58
C THR A 88 8.46 -4.00 -14.47
N LEU A 89 7.49 -3.12 -14.20
CA LEU A 89 7.54 -2.18 -13.08
C LEU A 89 7.68 -2.91 -11.74
N ARG A 90 6.93 -4.01 -11.53
CA ARG A 90 7.08 -4.88 -10.34
C ARG A 90 8.47 -5.50 -10.25
N GLN A 91 9.00 -6.01 -11.36
CA GLN A 91 10.37 -6.57 -11.40
C GLN A 91 11.44 -5.54 -11.02
N LEU A 92 11.20 -4.26 -11.33
CA LEU A 92 12.10 -3.16 -11.00
C LEU A 92 11.87 -2.60 -9.59
N GLY A 93 10.96 -3.17 -8.79
CA GLY A 93 10.61 -2.66 -7.45
C GLY A 93 9.90 -1.31 -7.47
N LEU A 94 9.36 -0.89 -8.62
CA LEU A 94 8.58 0.34 -8.74
C LEU A 94 7.13 0.09 -8.32
N PRO A 95 6.36 1.14 -8.00
CA PRO A 95 4.91 1.03 -7.94
C PRO A 95 4.40 0.33 -9.19
N ALA A 96 3.29 -0.39 -9.09
CA ALA A 96 2.61 -1.01 -10.22
C ALA A 96 1.18 -1.36 -9.86
N MET A 97 0.30 -1.38 -10.87
CA MET A 97 -1.03 -1.95 -10.72
C MET A 97 -0.94 -3.48 -10.61
N ARG A 98 -1.91 -4.12 -9.94
CA ARG A 98 -1.98 -5.58 -9.88
C ARG A 98 -2.15 -6.20 -11.27
N GLU A 99 -2.97 -5.59 -12.11
CA GLU A 99 -3.27 -6.06 -13.47
C GLU A 99 -2.92 -5.02 -14.54
N SER A 100 -3.48 -3.81 -14.45
CA SER A 100 -3.24 -2.71 -15.41
C SER A 100 -3.70 -1.37 -14.84
N GLY A 101 -3.14 -0.26 -15.34
CA GLY A 101 -3.69 1.09 -15.12
C GLY A 101 -5.09 1.29 -15.71
N TRP A 102 -5.43 0.56 -16.77
CA TRP A 102 -6.73 0.63 -17.44
C TRP A 102 -7.84 -0.17 -16.76
N THR A 103 -7.61 -0.79 -15.60
CA THR A 103 -8.73 -1.29 -14.77
C THR A 103 -9.42 -0.16 -13.99
N THR A 104 -8.89 1.05 -14.06
CA THR A 104 -9.49 2.23 -13.46
C THR A 104 -10.52 2.83 -14.40
N ARG A 105 -11.79 2.88 -13.98
CA ARG A 105 -12.92 3.39 -14.78
C ARG A 105 -12.68 4.77 -15.40
N SER A 106 -11.94 5.65 -14.73
CA SER A 106 -11.64 6.98 -15.24
C SER A 106 -10.61 7.03 -16.36
N LEU A 107 -9.87 5.94 -16.59
CA LEU A 107 -8.84 5.79 -17.62
C LEU A 107 -9.28 4.83 -18.73
N GLU A 108 -10.27 3.96 -18.48
CA GLU A 108 -10.79 3.03 -19.49
C GLU A 108 -11.84 3.64 -20.42
N GLN A 109 -12.22 4.91 -20.25
CA GLN A 109 -13.25 5.52 -21.10
C GLN A 109 -12.77 5.62 -22.56
N PRO A 110 -13.65 5.35 -23.55
CA PRO A 110 -13.34 5.33 -24.99
C PRO A 110 -13.11 6.72 -25.62
N TYR A 111 -12.58 7.68 -24.86
CA TYR A 111 -12.30 9.02 -25.35
C TYR A 111 -10.78 9.22 -25.48
N PRO A 112 -10.28 9.89 -26.54
CA PRO A 112 -8.88 10.23 -26.64
C PRO A 112 -8.36 11.02 -25.42
N TYR A 113 -7.11 10.80 -25.02
CA TYR A 113 -6.48 11.56 -23.93
C TYR A 113 -6.02 12.96 -24.35
N THR A 114 -6.95 13.76 -24.85
CA THR A 114 -6.77 15.18 -25.15
C THR A 114 -6.91 16.03 -23.88
N LEU A 115 -6.61 17.33 -23.96
CA LEU A 115 -6.70 18.24 -22.80
C LEU A 115 -8.13 18.36 -22.24
N ASP A 116 -9.15 18.09 -23.06
CA ASP A 116 -10.58 18.07 -22.75
C ASP A 116 -11.11 16.67 -22.38
N TYR A 117 -10.24 15.70 -22.11
CA TYR A 117 -10.65 14.34 -21.72
C TYR A 117 -11.63 14.34 -20.54
N GLN A 118 -12.78 13.69 -20.70
CA GLN A 118 -13.91 13.76 -19.76
C GLN A 118 -13.78 12.80 -18.56
N GLY A 119 -12.85 11.83 -18.61
CA GLY A 119 -12.67 10.86 -17.53
C GLY A 119 -12.37 11.51 -16.18
N LYS A 120 -13.05 11.02 -15.12
CA LYS A 120 -13.00 11.60 -13.77
C LYS A 120 -11.80 11.08 -12.97
N ILE A 121 -10.59 11.46 -13.37
CA ILE A 121 -9.38 11.24 -12.57
C ILE A 121 -9.48 12.13 -11.31
N GLY A 122 -9.61 11.52 -10.13
CA GLY A 122 -10.06 12.20 -8.91
C GLY A 122 -9.20 13.39 -8.48
N ASN A 123 -7.88 13.30 -8.63
CA ASN A 123 -6.98 14.42 -8.33
C ASN A 123 -6.83 15.31 -9.56
N LYS A 124 -7.42 16.51 -9.51
CA LYS A 124 -7.41 17.49 -10.61
C LYS A 124 -6.00 17.90 -11.06
N LYS A 125 -5.04 18.04 -10.12
CA LYS A 125 -3.65 18.38 -10.46
C LYS A 125 -2.98 17.24 -11.23
N VAL A 126 -3.20 15.99 -10.80
CA VAL A 126 -2.68 14.80 -11.50
C VAL A 126 -3.34 14.60 -12.86
N LYS A 127 -4.66 14.80 -12.96
CA LYS A 127 -5.37 14.79 -14.25
C LYS A 127 -4.73 15.77 -15.23
N LYS A 128 -4.59 17.03 -14.81
CA LYS A 128 -4.01 18.10 -15.63
C LYS A 128 -2.58 17.74 -16.06
N ALA A 129 -1.72 17.38 -15.11
CA ALA A 129 -0.33 17.02 -15.39
C ALA A 129 -0.22 15.83 -16.37
N PHE A 130 -1.07 14.81 -16.21
CA PHE A 130 -1.11 13.65 -17.10
C PHE A 130 -1.48 14.04 -18.53
N LEU A 131 -2.59 14.75 -18.72
CA LEU A 131 -3.07 15.14 -20.05
C LEU A 131 -2.11 16.12 -20.73
N GLU A 132 -1.52 17.04 -19.97
CA GLU A 132 -0.52 17.98 -20.49
C GLU A 132 0.77 17.26 -20.91
N LEU A 133 1.24 16.25 -20.17
CA LEU A 133 2.41 15.46 -20.61
C LEU A 133 2.12 14.65 -21.86
N VAL A 134 0.93 14.06 -21.99
CA VAL A 134 0.52 13.38 -23.23
C VAL A 134 0.47 14.37 -24.40
N ASN A 135 -0.06 15.57 -24.17
CA ASN A 135 -0.08 16.64 -25.17
C ASN A 135 1.34 17.10 -25.55
N THR A 136 2.25 17.24 -24.58
CA THR A 136 3.65 17.59 -24.83
C THR A 136 4.35 16.53 -25.71
N ILE A 137 4.04 15.24 -25.53
CA ILE A 137 4.54 14.19 -26.41
C ILE A 137 3.96 14.29 -27.82
N GLU A 138 2.63 14.44 -27.94
CA GLU A 138 1.96 14.31 -29.24
C GLU A 138 1.96 15.59 -30.08
N VAL A 139 1.79 16.74 -29.45
CA VAL A 139 1.66 18.05 -30.12
C VAL A 139 2.99 18.78 -30.13
N GLU A 140 3.65 18.88 -28.98
CA GLU A 140 4.94 19.58 -28.84
C GLU A 140 6.13 18.71 -29.28
N ARG A 141 5.88 17.44 -29.65
CA ARG A 141 6.85 16.47 -30.20
C ARG A 141 8.07 16.23 -29.31
N VAL A 142 7.91 16.42 -28.01
CA VAL A 142 8.94 16.13 -27.03
C VAL A 142 9.21 14.62 -26.97
N ASN A 143 10.49 14.24 -26.93
CA ASN A 143 10.89 12.85 -26.88
C ASN A 143 10.37 12.16 -25.60
N PRO A 144 9.50 11.14 -25.70
CA PRO A 144 8.95 10.46 -24.52
C PRO A 144 10.04 9.83 -23.64
N LYS A 145 11.18 9.45 -24.21
CA LYS A 145 12.32 8.88 -23.46
C LYS A 145 12.78 9.85 -22.38
N TYR A 146 12.92 11.13 -22.71
CA TYR A 146 13.41 12.15 -21.79
C TYR A 146 12.45 12.34 -20.61
N ILE A 147 11.14 12.33 -20.89
CA ILE A 147 10.09 12.43 -19.86
C ILE A 147 10.20 11.24 -18.91
N LEU A 148 10.34 10.03 -19.45
CA LEU A 148 10.44 8.82 -18.64
C LEU A 148 11.72 8.77 -17.80
N VAL A 149 12.87 9.21 -18.33
CA VAL A 149 14.12 9.26 -17.57
C VAL A 149 13.98 10.20 -16.37
N GLU A 150 13.47 11.43 -16.57
CA GLU A 150 13.27 12.37 -15.47
C GLU A 150 12.19 11.92 -14.48
N LEU A 151 11.13 11.25 -14.97
CA LEU A 151 10.11 10.64 -14.12
C LEU A 151 10.71 9.56 -13.22
N PHE A 152 11.46 8.61 -13.77
CA PHE A 152 12.09 7.54 -12.99
C PHE A 152 13.14 8.07 -12.02
N LYS A 153 13.93 9.07 -12.39
CA LYS A 153 14.87 9.71 -11.45
C LYS A 153 14.17 10.26 -10.22
N LYS A 154 13.05 10.95 -10.40
CA LYS A 154 12.25 11.45 -9.27
C LYS A 154 11.70 10.32 -8.43
N ILE A 155 11.16 9.27 -9.05
CA ILE A 155 10.61 8.11 -8.32
C ILE A 155 11.71 7.38 -7.52
N ILE A 156 12.88 7.14 -8.12
CA ILE A 156 14.04 6.55 -7.44
C ILE A 156 14.46 7.42 -6.25
N ASN A 157 14.52 8.73 -6.42
CA ASN A 157 14.85 9.64 -5.31
C ASN A 157 13.79 9.62 -4.21
N ILE A 158 12.50 9.56 -4.55
CA ILE A 158 11.41 9.40 -3.58
C ILE A 158 11.55 8.07 -2.83
N GLN A 159 11.90 6.99 -3.51
CA GLN A 159 12.15 5.69 -2.88
C GLN A 159 13.31 5.76 -1.89
N LYS A 160 14.45 6.31 -2.30
CA LYS A 160 15.62 6.54 -1.44
C LYS A 160 15.29 7.43 -0.23
N GLN A 161 14.49 8.47 -0.41
CA GLN A 161 14.06 9.32 0.69
C GLN A 161 13.11 8.60 1.67
N ASN A 162 12.38 7.58 1.21
CA ASN A 162 11.53 6.76 2.07
C ASN A 162 12.29 5.62 2.77
N GLU A 163 13.58 5.39 2.45
CA GLU A 163 14.48 4.51 3.20
C GLU A 163 14.96 5.27 4.44
N VAL A 164 14.24 5.10 5.54
CA VAL A 164 14.69 5.53 6.86
C VAL A 164 15.26 4.31 7.53
N VAL A 165 16.57 4.27 7.75
CA VAL A 165 17.22 3.22 8.54
C VAL A 165 16.93 3.51 10.01
N ILE A 166 16.20 2.61 10.66
CA ILE A 166 15.91 2.66 12.09
C ILE A 166 17.02 1.89 12.79
N GLN A 167 17.77 2.57 13.65
CA GLN A 167 18.86 1.92 14.39
C GLN A 167 18.27 0.91 15.39
N PRO A 168 18.82 -0.31 15.48
CA PRO A 168 18.47 -1.27 16.52
C PRO A 168 18.79 -0.72 17.91
N LEU A 169 18.08 -1.20 18.92
CA LEU A 169 18.31 -0.81 20.32
C LEU A 169 19.71 -1.23 20.78
N ILE A 170 20.47 -0.30 21.38
CA ILE A 170 21.81 -0.58 21.93
C ILE A 170 21.73 -1.35 23.25
N ASN A 171 20.75 -1.04 24.11
CA ASN A 171 20.59 -1.60 25.45
C ASN A 171 19.19 -2.26 25.64
N PRO A 172 18.93 -3.43 25.04
CA PRO A 172 17.61 -4.06 25.09
C PRO A 172 17.20 -4.54 26.48
N ASP A 173 18.16 -4.76 27.39
CA ASP A 173 17.92 -5.41 28.69
C ASP A 173 17.04 -4.58 29.65
N LYS A 174 16.92 -3.26 29.46
CA LYS A 174 16.03 -2.41 30.28
C LYS A 174 14.67 -2.17 29.64
N LEU A 175 14.35 -2.87 28.55
CA LEU A 175 13.06 -2.77 27.88
C LEU A 175 11.98 -3.47 28.71
N THR A 176 10.86 -2.79 28.91
CA THR A 176 9.69 -3.37 29.61
C THR A 176 8.47 -3.31 28.71
N ILE A 177 7.51 -4.21 28.95
CA ILE A 177 6.22 -4.21 28.21
C ILE A 177 5.55 -2.83 28.29
N SER A 178 5.63 -2.15 29.44
CA SER A 178 5.05 -0.81 29.60
C SER A 178 5.74 0.22 28.71
N LYS A 179 7.07 0.19 28.61
CA LYS A 179 7.83 1.10 27.71
C LYS A 179 7.46 0.87 26.25
N VAL A 180 7.40 -0.39 25.81
CA VAL A 180 7.00 -0.76 24.45
C VAL A 180 5.57 -0.28 24.15
N ILE A 181 4.62 -0.54 25.05
CA ILE A 181 3.23 -0.13 24.87
C ILE A 181 3.09 1.39 24.83
N ASN A 182 3.82 2.13 25.68
CA ASN A 182 3.79 3.59 25.64
C ASN A 182 4.26 4.13 24.29
N VAL A 183 5.35 3.58 23.75
CA VAL A 183 5.87 3.97 22.44
C VAL A 183 4.93 3.62 21.30
N LEU A 184 4.34 2.41 21.30
CA LEU A 184 3.30 2.07 20.31
C LEU A 184 2.08 2.99 20.42
N ASN A 185 1.66 3.32 21.64
CA ASN A 185 0.55 4.23 21.88
C ASN A 185 0.84 5.65 21.35
N TYR A 186 2.04 6.19 21.58
CA TYR A 186 2.47 7.47 21.01
C TYR A 186 2.53 7.42 19.49
N GLN A 187 3.06 6.35 18.91
CA GLN A 187 3.13 6.17 17.45
C GLN A 187 1.73 6.15 16.82
N PHE A 188 0.77 5.45 17.42
CA PHE A 188 -0.58 5.29 16.89
C PHE A 188 -1.46 6.53 17.07
N SER A 189 -1.32 7.24 18.19
CA SER A 189 -2.08 8.46 18.50
C SER A 189 -1.57 9.72 17.83
N PHE A 190 -0.36 9.70 17.28
CA PHE A 190 0.23 10.88 16.65
C PHE A 190 -0.58 11.32 15.42
N ASN A 191 -0.94 12.60 15.36
CA ASN A 191 -1.63 13.17 14.21
C ASN A 191 -0.63 13.51 13.09
N TYR A 192 -0.44 12.56 12.17
CA TYR A 192 0.45 12.74 11.01
C TYR A 192 -0.07 13.72 9.96
N ASN A 193 -1.36 14.09 9.98
CA ASN A 193 -2.03 14.88 8.93
C ASN A 193 -1.87 14.29 7.51
N ILE A 194 -1.58 12.99 7.39
CA ILE A 194 -1.45 12.28 6.11
C ILE A 194 -2.10 10.88 6.18
N PHE A 195 -2.34 10.29 5.01
CA PHE A 195 -2.81 8.91 4.91
C PHE A 195 -1.68 7.88 5.16
N GLY A 196 -2.07 6.68 5.59
CA GLY A 196 -1.18 5.52 5.78
C GLY A 196 -0.95 5.13 7.23
N GLY A 197 -1.31 5.99 8.20
CA GLY A 197 -1.18 5.70 9.63
C GLY A 197 -1.96 4.45 10.07
N SER A 198 -3.07 4.10 9.42
CA SER A 198 -3.85 2.89 9.71
C SER A 198 -3.07 1.58 9.56
N LYS A 199 -1.94 1.61 8.82
CA LYS A 199 -1.04 0.46 8.66
C LYS A 199 -0.17 0.20 9.89
N LEU A 200 0.07 1.21 10.73
CA LEU A 200 0.95 1.13 11.90
C LEU A 200 0.57 0.01 12.88
N PRO A 201 -0.69 -0.10 13.36
CA PRO A 201 -1.07 -1.20 14.24
C PRO A 201 -1.10 -2.55 13.53
N VAL A 202 -1.39 -2.58 12.22
CA VAL A 202 -1.39 -3.82 11.43
C VAL A 202 0.01 -4.41 11.36
N LEU A 203 1.03 -3.57 11.11
CA LEU A 203 2.44 -4.01 11.14
C LEU A 203 2.86 -4.50 12.52
N ALA A 204 2.37 -3.88 13.60
CA ALA A 204 2.66 -4.32 14.97
C ALA A 204 2.06 -5.71 15.25
N PHE A 205 0.79 -5.94 14.88
CA PHE A 205 0.18 -7.26 14.97
C PHE A 205 0.86 -8.29 14.08
N TYR A 206 1.25 -7.91 12.86
CA TYR A 206 1.97 -8.81 11.97
C TYR A 206 3.30 -9.26 12.59
N GLY A 207 4.11 -8.30 13.07
CA GLY A 207 5.40 -8.58 13.71
C GLY A 207 5.27 -9.45 14.97
N ILE A 208 4.28 -9.19 15.83
CA ILE A 208 4.10 -10.02 17.02
C ILE A 208 3.58 -11.43 16.68
N TYR A 209 2.74 -11.58 15.66
CA TYR A 209 2.32 -12.91 15.19
C TYR A 209 3.46 -13.70 14.57
N GLN A 210 4.44 -13.06 13.92
CA GLN A 210 5.66 -13.76 13.49
C GLN A 210 6.38 -14.42 14.67
N ILE A 211 6.44 -13.74 15.82
CA ILE A 211 7.06 -14.31 17.03
C ILE A 211 6.16 -15.37 17.69
N LEU A 212 4.88 -15.05 17.89
CA LEU A 212 3.93 -15.97 18.53
C LEU A 212 3.84 -17.30 17.77
N MET A 213 3.92 -17.27 16.44
CA MET A 213 3.88 -18.48 15.62
C MET A 213 5.10 -19.38 15.79
N GLU A 214 6.25 -18.80 16.13
CA GLU A 214 7.48 -19.55 16.42
C GLU A 214 7.49 -20.11 17.85
N GLU A 215 6.88 -19.40 18.80
CA GLU A 215 7.04 -19.70 20.24
C GLU A 215 5.86 -20.45 20.86
N MET A 216 4.66 -20.40 20.25
CA MET A 216 3.45 -20.95 20.85
C MET A 216 2.98 -22.22 20.11
N THR A 217 2.85 -23.31 20.88
CA THR A 217 2.38 -24.61 20.38
C THR A 217 1.03 -24.55 19.67
N ARG A 218 0.17 -23.59 20.03
CA ARG A 218 -1.12 -23.34 19.39
C ARG A 218 -1.00 -23.15 17.86
N TYR A 219 0.08 -22.49 17.43
CA TYR A 219 0.32 -22.15 16.03
C TYR A 219 1.16 -23.18 15.28
N ASN A 220 1.43 -24.34 15.87
CA ASN A 220 2.09 -25.45 15.16
C ASN A 220 1.33 -25.79 13.86
N GLY A 221 2.05 -25.83 12.75
CA GLY A 221 1.49 -26.07 11.41
C GLY A 221 0.69 -24.90 10.84
N CYS A 222 0.78 -23.71 11.44
CA CYS A 222 0.19 -22.49 10.89
C CYS A 222 1.15 -21.75 9.96
N GLN A 223 0.60 -20.98 9.04
CA GLN A 223 1.32 -20.07 8.16
C GLN A 223 0.69 -18.67 8.22
N LEU A 224 1.52 -17.65 8.44
CA LEU A 224 1.14 -16.24 8.33
C LEU A 224 1.14 -15.86 6.84
N LYS A 225 0.00 -15.40 6.31
CA LYS A 225 -0.04 -14.93 4.92
C LYS A 225 0.70 -13.60 4.78
N PRO A 226 1.37 -13.33 3.64
CA PRO A 226 1.97 -12.02 3.38
C PRO A 226 0.94 -10.89 3.45
N LEU A 227 1.34 -9.74 4.00
CA LEU A 227 0.48 -8.56 4.09
C LEU A 227 -0.03 -8.10 2.72
N GLY A 228 -1.35 -7.89 2.63
CA GLY A 228 -1.97 -7.22 1.50
C GLY A 228 -1.78 -5.69 1.52
N SER A 229 -2.15 -5.05 0.40
CA SER A 229 -2.21 -3.59 0.33
C SER A 229 -3.49 -3.06 0.97
N HIS A 230 -3.41 -2.08 1.89
CA HIS A 230 -4.61 -1.50 2.54
C HIS A 230 -5.39 -0.55 1.63
N THR A 231 -4.78 -0.14 0.53
CA THR A 231 -5.45 0.72 -0.47
C THR A 231 -6.31 -0.07 -1.48
N ALA A 232 -6.28 -1.40 -1.44
CA ALA A 232 -7.13 -2.23 -2.28
C ALA A 232 -8.56 -2.24 -1.74
N SER A 233 -9.54 -1.98 -2.60
CA SER A 233 -10.96 -2.10 -2.24
C SER A 233 -11.30 -3.56 -1.87
N ASP A 234 -12.13 -3.76 -0.85
CA ASP A 234 -12.65 -5.08 -0.40
C ASP A 234 -13.29 -5.90 -1.53
N LYS A 235 -13.82 -5.25 -2.57
CA LYS A 235 -14.37 -5.95 -3.75
C LYS A 235 -13.30 -6.63 -4.61
N SER A 236 -12.04 -6.22 -4.46
CA SER A 236 -10.89 -6.66 -5.28
C SER A 236 -9.83 -7.45 -4.48
N SER A 237 -9.73 -7.21 -3.17
CA SER A 237 -8.94 -8.04 -2.26
C SER A 237 -9.80 -9.25 -1.91
N LYS A 238 -9.42 -10.45 -2.39
CA LYS A 238 -10.04 -11.70 -1.94
C LYS A 238 -9.59 -12.05 -0.50
N SER A 239 -9.52 -11.05 0.39
CA SER A 239 -9.00 -11.17 1.75
C SER A 239 -10.14 -11.28 2.75
N ALA A 240 -9.98 -12.14 3.76
CA ALA A 240 -10.91 -12.21 4.87
C ALA A 240 -10.69 -11.09 5.90
N GLY A 241 -9.50 -10.48 5.96
CA GLY A 241 -9.17 -9.38 6.88
C GLY A 241 -7.84 -8.71 6.56
N ASP A 242 -7.27 -7.97 7.51
CA ASP A 242 -5.96 -7.30 7.37
C ASP A 242 -4.80 -8.29 7.54
N ILE A 243 -4.95 -9.25 8.47
CA ILE A 243 -4.00 -10.35 8.71
C ILE A 243 -4.78 -11.67 8.67
N GLU A 244 -4.19 -12.66 8.02
CA GLU A 244 -4.78 -13.98 7.84
C GLU A 244 -3.77 -15.08 8.21
N ILE A 245 -4.19 -16.04 9.01
CA ILE A 245 -3.39 -17.18 9.45
C ILE A 245 -4.06 -18.44 8.92
N ILE A 246 -3.30 -19.26 8.20
CA ILE A 246 -3.77 -20.54 7.67
C ILE A 246 -3.25 -21.67 8.55
N LYS A 247 -4.07 -22.70 8.79
CA LYS A 247 -3.65 -23.97 9.37
C LYS A 247 -4.20 -25.09 8.51
N GLN A 248 -3.35 -25.99 8.01
CA GLN A 248 -3.76 -27.11 7.15
C GLN A 248 -4.66 -26.65 5.99
N GLU A 249 -4.24 -25.61 5.25
CA GLU A 249 -4.97 -25.01 4.13
C GLU A 249 -6.32 -24.33 4.46
N LYS A 250 -6.76 -24.38 5.72
CA LYS A 250 -7.97 -23.68 6.21
C LYS A 250 -7.61 -22.37 6.89
N LEU A 251 -8.51 -21.40 6.79
CA LEU A 251 -8.36 -20.12 7.47
C LEU A 251 -8.57 -20.33 8.98
N PHE A 252 -7.51 -20.13 9.76
CA PHE A 252 -7.51 -20.39 11.20
C PHE A 252 -7.95 -19.14 11.97
N GLU A 253 -7.17 -18.06 11.87
CA GLU A 253 -7.50 -16.78 12.50
C GLU A 253 -7.41 -15.64 11.48
N VAL A 254 -8.29 -14.66 11.64
CA VAL A 254 -8.34 -13.43 10.87
C VAL A 254 -8.32 -12.25 11.83
N LEU A 255 -7.54 -11.22 11.52
CA LEU A 255 -7.57 -9.96 12.25
C LEU A 255 -8.02 -8.84 11.32
N GLU A 256 -9.01 -8.08 11.77
CA GLU A 256 -9.45 -6.81 11.21
C GLU A 256 -9.12 -5.70 12.21
N ILE A 257 -8.31 -4.73 11.80
CA ILE A 257 -7.69 -3.75 12.69
C ILE A 257 -8.11 -2.34 12.27
N LYS A 258 -8.63 -1.55 13.21
CA LYS A 258 -9.09 -0.17 12.99
C LYS A 258 -8.32 0.80 13.88
N LEU A 259 -7.76 1.84 13.27
CA LEU A 259 -7.05 2.88 14.02
C LEU A 259 -7.98 4.03 14.42
N ASP A 260 -8.89 4.42 13.55
CA ASP A 260 -9.63 5.68 13.61
C ASP A 260 -11.15 5.49 13.77
N LYS A 261 -11.61 4.27 14.07
CA LYS A 261 -13.04 3.94 14.15
C LYS A 261 -13.37 3.11 15.39
N PRO A 262 -14.32 3.53 16.24
CA PRO A 262 -14.84 2.67 17.29
C PRO A 262 -15.51 1.44 16.67
N ILE A 263 -15.59 0.35 17.43
CA ILE A 263 -16.29 -0.86 16.96
C ILE A 263 -17.78 -0.65 17.20
N ASP A 264 -18.55 -0.67 16.11
CA ASP A 264 -20.01 -0.56 16.09
C ASP A 264 -20.66 -1.82 15.49
N GLY A 265 -21.98 -1.93 15.57
CA GLY A 265 -22.71 -3.08 15.05
C GLY A 265 -22.54 -3.27 13.54
N ASN A 266 -22.32 -2.19 12.78
CA ASN A 266 -22.11 -2.28 11.33
C ASN A 266 -20.75 -2.91 10.99
N ILE A 267 -19.68 -2.57 11.73
CA ILE A 267 -18.37 -3.21 11.58
C ILE A 267 -18.48 -4.73 11.84
N VAL A 268 -19.23 -5.13 12.86
CA VAL A 268 -19.42 -6.55 13.18
C VAL A 268 -20.27 -7.26 12.11
N ARG A 269 -21.28 -6.60 11.52
CA ARG A 269 -22.04 -7.15 10.36
C ARG A 269 -21.16 -7.34 9.13
N ILE A 270 -20.28 -6.39 8.82
CA ILE A 270 -19.32 -6.54 7.72
C ILE A 270 -18.39 -7.74 7.98
N ALA A 271 -17.95 -7.93 9.23
CA ALA A 271 -17.17 -9.11 9.60
C ALA A 271 -17.99 -10.40 9.44
N GLN A 272 -19.27 -10.42 9.83
CA GLN A 272 -20.17 -11.56 9.61
C GLN A 272 -20.24 -11.95 8.12
N GLU A 273 -20.39 -10.98 7.21
CA GLU A 273 -20.39 -11.27 5.76
C GLU A 273 -19.08 -11.94 5.30
N LYS A 274 -17.94 -11.48 5.80
CA LYS A 274 -16.63 -12.09 5.51
C LYS A 274 -16.52 -13.50 6.12
N ILE A 275 -17.01 -13.71 7.34
CA ILE A 275 -16.99 -15.00 8.02
C ILE A 275 -17.83 -16.03 7.25
N ILE A 276 -19.04 -15.67 6.82
CA ILE A 276 -19.89 -16.56 6.01
C ILE A 276 -19.17 -16.99 4.72
N LYS A 277 -18.43 -16.06 4.12
CA LYS A 277 -17.72 -16.30 2.85
C LYS A 277 -16.44 -17.11 3.00
N TYR A 278 -15.65 -16.86 4.04
CA TYR A 278 -14.28 -17.38 4.18
C TYR A 278 -14.12 -18.44 5.28
N ASN A 279 -15.12 -18.59 6.14
CA ASN A 279 -15.23 -19.60 7.20
C ASN A 279 -13.98 -19.77 8.09
N PRO A 280 -13.46 -18.69 8.72
CA PRO A 280 -12.37 -18.80 9.69
C PRO A 280 -12.82 -19.42 11.01
N GLU A 281 -11.90 -20.05 11.75
CA GLU A 281 -12.21 -20.52 13.12
C GLU A 281 -12.37 -19.34 14.10
N ARG A 282 -11.56 -18.29 13.95
CA ARG A 282 -11.67 -17.07 14.74
C ARG A 282 -11.51 -15.79 13.93
N TYR A 283 -12.25 -14.77 14.34
CA TYR A 283 -12.22 -13.46 13.73
C TYR A 283 -12.06 -12.38 14.79
N TYR A 284 -10.90 -11.72 14.82
CA TYR A 284 -10.62 -10.61 15.72
C TYR A 284 -11.00 -9.29 15.06
N ILE A 285 -11.74 -8.46 15.78
CA ILE A 285 -12.03 -7.07 15.42
C ILE A 285 -11.37 -6.22 16.49
N LEU A 286 -10.28 -5.56 16.11
CA LEU A 286 -9.43 -4.80 17.02
C LEU A 286 -9.50 -3.32 16.69
N SER A 287 -9.74 -2.46 17.68
CA SER A 287 -9.71 -1.02 17.46
C SER A 287 -8.83 -0.27 18.45
N TYR A 288 -8.23 0.83 18.01
CA TYR A 288 -7.56 1.78 18.89
C TYR A 288 -8.59 2.58 19.71
N LEU A 289 -9.76 2.84 19.12
CA LEU A 289 -10.89 3.47 19.80
C LEU A 289 -11.74 2.42 20.51
N GLU A 290 -12.43 2.83 21.57
CA GLU A 290 -13.27 1.92 22.36
C GLU A 290 -14.50 1.42 21.58
N VAL A 291 -15.07 0.31 22.05
CA VAL A 291 -16.35 -0.20 21.53
C VAL A 291 -17.45 0.79 21.85
N LYS A 292 -18.32 1.05 20.88
CA LYS A 292 -19.47 1.93 21.09
C LYS A 292 -20.45 1.26 22.06
N GLN A 293 -20.60 1.85 23.25
CA GLN A 293 -21.39 1.26 24.34
C GLN A 293 -22.86 1.03 23.96
N ASP A 294 -23.45 1.95 23.19
CA ASP A 294 -24.84 1.85 22.72
C ASP A 294 -25.09 0.60 21.85
N ASP A 295 -24.05 0.08 21.21
CA ASP A 295 -24.13 -1.05 20.29
C ASP A 295 -23.80 -2.38 20.98
N PHE A 296 -23.51 -2.39 22.29
CA PHE A 296 -23.04 -3.58 23.01
C PHE A 296 -23.96 -4.80 22.86
N ASN A 297 -25.27 -4.62 23.03
CA ASN A 297 -26.25 -5.71 22.90
C ASN A 297 -26.30 -6.24 21.46
N ILE A 298 -26.34 -5.34 20.47
CA ILE A 298 -26.38 -5.69 19.04
C ILE A 298 -25.11 -6.45 18.66
N ILE A 299 -23.94 -6.02 19.14
CA ILE A 299 -22.67 -6.68 18.89
C ILE A 299 -22.69 -8.10 19.47
N ASN A 300 -23.14 -8.27 20.71
CA ASN A 300 -23.22 -9.59 21.35
C ASN A 300 -24.21 -10.52 20.65
N ASP A 301 -25.35 -10.01 20.20
CA ASP A 301 -26.32 -10.80 19.44
C ASP A 301 -25.70 -11.34 18.14
N ILE A 302 -24.98 -10.50 17.39
CA ILE A 302 -24.29 -10.93 16.16
C ILE A 302 -23.18 -11.94 16.48
N ILE A 303 -22.39 -11.74 17.55
CA ILE A 303 -21.34 -12.67 17.96
C ILE A 303 -21.93 -14.05 18.26
N ASN A 304 -23.03 -14.10 19.02
CA ASN A 304 -23.72 -15.34 19.37
C ASN A 304 -24.34 -16.01 18.14
N GLU A 305 -24.98 -15.24 17.27
CA GLU A 305 -25.54 -15.74 16.01
C GLU A 305 -24.46 -16.39 15.15
N VAL A 306 -23.34 -15.71 14.93
CA VAL A 306 -22.22 -16.23 14.14
C VAL A 306 -21.64 -17.49 14.77
N LYS A 307 -21.49 -17.51 16.10
CA LYS A 307 -20.97 -18.69 16.79
C LYS A 307 -21.90 -19.90 16.62
N ASN A 308 -23.20 -19.70 16.76
CA ASN A 308 -24.20 -20.76 16.70
C ASN A 308 -24.41 -21.27 15.27
N ASN A 309 -24.42 -20.37 14.29
CA ASN A 309 -24.77 -20.71 12.90
C ASN A 309 -23.56 -21.08 12.05
N HIS A 310 -22.37 -20.55 12.37
CA HIS A 310 -21.17 -20.71 11.55
C HIS A 310 -19.95 -21.25 12.33
N GLY A 311 -20.06 -21.45 13.64
CA GLY A 311 -18.98 -22.03 14.47
C GLY A 311 -17.80 -21.10 14.74
N CYS A 312 -17.66 -20.01 13.99
CA CYS A 312 -16.62 -18.99 14.14
C CYS A 312 -16.76 -18.23 15.45
N GLN A 313 -15.63 -18.00 16.14
CA GLN A 313 -15.60 -17.14 17.32
C GLN A 313 -15.16 -15.72 16.94
N ILE A 314 -16.06 -14.74 17.08
CA ILE A 314 -15.74 -13.33 16.95
C ILE A 314 -15.16 -12.81 18.28
N ILE A 315 -14.05 -12.09 18.21
CA ILE A 315 -13.37 -11.50 19.38
C ILE A 315 -13.23 -10.00 19.15
N VAL A 316 -13.94 -9.21 19.95
CA VAL A 316 -13.90 -7.74 19.92
C VAL A 316 -13.01 -7.24 21.05
N ASN A 317 -11.97 -6.46 20.73
CA ASN A 317 -11.07 -5.91 21.76
C ASN A 317 -10.33 -4.64 21.30
N GLY A 318 -9.57 -4.02 22.21
CA GLY A 318 -8.69 -2.92 21.91
C GLY A 318 -7.32 -3.36 21.36
N ILE A 319 -6.71 -2.51 20.52
CA ILE A 319 -5.35 -2.72 19.97
C ILE A 319 -4.30 -2.75 21.09
N ILE A 320 -4.27 -1.72 21.92
CA ILE A 320 -3.29 -1.58 23.01
C ILE A 320 -3.39 -2.71 24.05
N PRO A 321 -4.57 -3.03 24.61
CA PRO A 321 -4.67 -4.13 25.57
C PRO A 321 -4.26 -5.47 24.95
N THR A 322 -4.65 -5.74 23.70
CA THR A 322 -4.27 -7.00 23.03
C THR A 322 -2.76 -7.10 22.80
N LEU A 323 -2.12 -6.06 22.29
CA LEU A 323 -0.66 -6.03 22.14
C LEU A 323 0.05 -6.21 23.48
N LYS A 324 -0.44 -5.57 24.55
CA LYS A 324 0.11 -5.73 25.90
C LYS A 324 0.09 -7.19 26.36
N TYR A 325 -1.03 -7.89 26.12
CA TYR A 325 -1.14 -9.31 26.44
C TYR A 325 -0.20 -10.17 25.60
N TYR A 326 -0.09 -9.91 24.30
CA TYR A 326 0.80 -10.68 23.43
C TYR A 326 2.28 -10.45 23.75
N LEU A 327 2.68 -9.22 24.09
CA LEU A 327 4.06 -8.92 24.52
C LEU A 327 4.44 -9.66 25.80
N ARG A 328 3.46 -9.99 26.66
CA ARG A 328 3.69 -10.84 27.85
C ARG A 328 3.98 -12.30 27.48
N LEU A 329 3.52 -12.76 26.31
CA LEU A 329 3.64 -14.15 25.89
C LEU A 329 4.96 -14.44 25.18
N ILE A 330 5.60 -13.43 24.59
CA ILE A 330 6.83 -13.62 23.81
C ILE A 330 8.09 -13.62 24.67
N SER A 331 9.12 -14.32 24.19
CA SER A 331 10.41 -14.44 24.89
C SER A 331 11.26 -13.16 24.87
N SER A 332 11.15 -12.33 23.83
CA SER A 332 11.99 -11.16 23.62
C SER A 332 11.22 -9.95 23.10
N LEU A 333 11.23 -8.87 23.88
CA LEU A 333 10.67 -7.57 23.49
C LEU A 333 11.53 -6.88 22.43
N ASP A 334 12.85 -7.06 22.49
CA ASP A 334 13.79 -6.53 21.50
C ASP A 334 13.55 -7.14 20.11
N LYS A 335 13.34 -8.47 20.05
CA LYS A 335 12.97 -9.16 18.81
C LYS A 335 11.70 -8.54 18.20
N PHE A 336 10.71 -8.22 19.02
CA PHE A 336 9.49 -7.54 18.56
C PHE A 336 9.78 -6.15 18.00
N ILE A 337 10.54 -5.31 18.72
CA ILE A 337 10.90 -3.97 18.26
C ILE A 337 11.65 -4.03 16.93
N ASN A 338 12.65 -4.92 16.81
CA ASN A 338 13.44 -5.07 15.59
C ASN A 338 12.60 -5.54 14.39
N LEU A 339 11.70 -6.52 14.60
CA LEU A 339 10.77 -6.95 13.56
C LEU A 339 9.81 -5.84 13.15
N TYR A 340 9.24 -5.10 14.12
CA TYR A 340 8.33 -4.01 13.83
C TYR A 340 9.03 -2.86 13.08
N SER A 341 10.24 -2.47 13.51
CA SER A 341 11.09 -1.53 12.79
C SER A 341 11.33 -1.97 11.36
N HIS A 342 11.77 -3.21 11.14
CA HIS A 342 12.05 -3.75 9.81
C HIS A 342 10.82 -3.77 8.90
N LEU A 343 9.65 -4.12 9.45
CA LEU A 343 8.39 -4.06 8.72
C LEU A 343 8.05 -2.62 8.30
N MET A 344 8.28 -1.63 9.17
CA MET A 344 8.07 -0.22 8.85
C MET A 344 9.05 0.30 7.78
N GLU A 345 10.33 -0.10 7.84
CA GLU A 345 11.33 0.27 6.83
C GLU A 345 10.92 -0.17 5.42
N ASN A 346 10.45 -1.41 5.30
CA ASN A 346 10.13 -2.03 4.03
C ASN A 346 8.70 -1.77 3.53
N ASP A 347 7.83 -1.19 4.37
CA ASP A 347 6.46 -0.86 3.96
C ASP A 347 6.44 0.30 2.95
N SER A 348 5.74 0.08 1.85
CA SER A 348 5.62 1.03 0.73
C SER A 348 4.42 1.98 0.85
N GLU A 349 3.50 1.72 1.80
CA GLU A 349 2.33 2.56 2.05
C GLU A 349 2.61 3.63 3.09
N LEU A 350 3.40 3.31 4.11
CA LEU A 350 3.95 4.27 5.06
C LEU A 350 4.77 5.35 4.35
N LYS A 351 4.68 6.58 4.85
CA LYS A 351 5.51 7.71 4.38
C LYS A 351 6.66 7.93 5.33
N ILE A 352 7.63 8.69 4.85
CA ILE A 352 8.81 9.11 5.61
C ILE A 352 8.46 9.61 7.02
N ILE A 353 7.40 10.42 7.18
CA ILE A 353 7.00 10.96 8.49
C ILE A 353 6.62 9.88 9.51
N HIS A 354 6.00 8.78 9.06
CA HIS A 354 5.66 7.65 9.95
C HIS A 354 6.93 6.95 10.44
N LYS A 355 7.90 6.75 9.54
CA LYS A 355 9.17 6.07 9.83
C LYS A 355 10.10 6.94 10.68
N GLN A 356 10.16 8.24 10.39
CA GLN A 356 10.89 9.23 11.20
C GLN A 356 10.33 9.31 12.61
N LYS A 357 9.00 9.31 12.78
CA LYS A 357 8.40 9.32 14.11
C LYS A 357 8.78 8.08 14.92
N TRP A 358 8.79 6.91 14.28
CA TRP A 358 9.24 5.70 14.93
C TRP A 358 10.72 5.76 15.32
N SER A 359 11.59 6.23 14.41
CA SER A 359 13.02 6.43 14.71
C SER A 359 13.24 7.36 15.91
N GLU A 360 12.49 8.46 16.01
CA GLU A 360 12.52 9.38 17.15
C GLU A 360 12.09 8.69 18.45
N LEU A 361 11.02 7.88 18.40
CA LEU A 361 10.53 7.15 19.57
C LEU A 361 11.49 6.06 20.04
N ILE A 362 12.20 5.40 19.11
CA ILE A 362 13.24 4.41 19.45
C ILE A 362 14.45 5.09 20.09
N GLN A 363 14.92 6.23 19.57
CA GLN A 363 16.01 6.98 20.20
C GLN A 363 15.65 7.44 21.62
N ASN A 364 14.43 7.98 21.79
CA ASN A 364 13.96 8.36 23.12
C ASN A 364 13.82 7.17 24.09
N LEU A 365 13.55 5.96 23.58
CA LEU A 365 13.56 4.75 24.41
C LEU A 365 14.96 4.44 24.92
N GLU A 366 16.00 4.69 24.13
CA GLU A 366 17.40 4.48 24.52
C GLU A 366 17.90 5.50 25.53
N ASP A 367 17.57 6.79 25.33
CA ASP A 367 18.00 7.87 26.24
C ASP A 367 17.37 7.76 27.65
N ASN A 368 16.23 7.06 27.76
CA ASN A 368 15.50 6.81 29.02
C ASN A 368 15.72 5.37 29.56
N VAL A 369 16.75 4.69 29.08
CA VAL A 369 17.20 3.35 29.50
C VAL A 369 18.50 3.50 30.26
#